data_AF-X1GFF0-F1
#
_entry.id   AF-X1GFF0-F1
#
_cell.length_a   1.000
_cell.length_b   1.000
_cell.length_c   1.000
_cell.angle_alpha   90.00
_cell.angle_beta   90.00
_cell.angle_gamma   90.00
#
_symmetry.space_group_name_H-M   'P 1'
#
loop_
_entity.id
_entity.type
_entity.pdbx_description
1 polymer ?
#
loop_
_entity_poly.entity_id
_entity_poly.type
_entity_poly.pdbx_seq_one_letter_code
_entity_poly.pdbx_strand_id
1 'polypeptide(L)'
;MSLLSEAAKAANGHFSIQSEKGEGTRIKADFQYSHIDRKPLGDIGQTIITIVIGNPVIDLIYMHKKNNQKYSLDTRKIKARLKETPLNSPAGIRMIREDLKKDIK
;
A
#
# COMPACT_ATOMS: atom_id res chain seq x y z
N MET A 1 -7.33 -16.09 -2.63
CA MET A 1 -7.59 -14.67 -2.96
C MET A 1 -8.70 -14.51 -4.00
N SER A 2 -9.87 -15.11 -3.77
CA SER A 2 -10.96 -15.13 -4.76
C SER A 2 -11.51 -13.72 -5.04
N LEU A 3 -11.75 -12.91 -4.00
CA LEU A 3 -12.38 -11.60 -4.14
C LEU A 3 -11.61 -10.60 -5.02
N LEU A 4 -10.29 -10.54 -4.89
CA LEU A 4 -9.46 -9.62 -5.70
C LEU A 4 -9.39 -10.06 -7.17
N SER A 5 -9.29 -11.37 -7.42
CA SER A 5 -9.33 -11.95 -8.77
C SER A 5 -10.65 -11.65 -9.46
N GLU A 6 -11.77 -11.92 -8.79
CA GLU A 6 -13.10 -11.69 -9.37
C GLU A 6 -13.37 -10.20 -9.61
N ALA A 7 -12.93 -9.31 -8.71
CA ALA A 7 -13.04 -7.87 -8.93
C ALA A 7 -12.26 -7.39 -10.16
N ALA A 8 -11.04 -7.92 -10.38
CA ALA A 8 -10.24 -7.58 -11.56
C ALA A 8 -10.92 -8.05 -12.85
N LYS A 9 -11.32 -9.34 -12.91
CA LYS A 9 -11.98 -9.91 -14.10
C LYS A 9 -13.30 -9.22 -14.43
N ALA A 10 -14.12 -8.91 -13.41
CA ALA A 10 -15.38 -8.18 -13.60
C ALA A 10 -15.17 -6.78 -14.20
N ALA A 11 -13.99 -6.20 -14.07
CA ALA A 11 -13.62 -4.91 -14.66
C ALA A 11 -12.71 -5.05 -15.89
N ASN A 12 -12.90 -6.10 -16.70
CA ASN A 12 -12.09 -6.46 -17.88
C ASN A 12 -10.58 -6.48 -17.59
N GLY A 13 -10.23 -6.84 -16.36
CA GLY A 13 -8.89 -6.86 -15.84
C GLY A 13 -8.22 -8.23 -15.87
N HIS A 14 -6.99 -8.26 -15.35
CA HIS A 14 -6.19 -9.49 -15.25
C HIS A 14 -5.70 -9.67 -13.82
N PHE A 15 -5.46 -10.92 -13.43
CA PHE A 15 -4.96 -11.27 -12.11
C PHE A 15 -3.88 -12.34 -12.21
N SER A 16 -2.76 -12.16 -11.51
CA SER A 16 -1.66 -13.13 -11.48
C SER A 16 -1.01 -13.20 -10.10
N ILE A 17 -0.56 -14.41 -9.73
CA ILE A 17 0.23 -14.67 -8.54
C ILE A 17 1.51 -15.39 -8.97
N GLN A 18 2.64 -14.95 -8.45
CA GLN A 18 3.94 -15.62 -8.57
C GLN A 18 4.49 -15.80 -7.15
N SER A 19 4.76 -17.05 -6.75
CA SER A 19 5.22 -17.38 -5.41
C SER A 19 6.27 -18.47 -5.47
N GLU A 20 7.34 -18.29 -4.71
CA GLU A 20 8.42 -19.25 -4.57
C GLU A 20 8.83 -19.34 -3.10
N LYS A 21 9.08 -20.56 -2.63
CA LYS A 21 9.40 -20.81 -1.22
C LYS A 21 10.72 -20.13 -0.86
N GLY A 22 10.67 -19.20 0.09
CA GLY A 22 11.84 -18.42 0.53
C GLY A 22 11.95 -17.03 -0.13
N GLU A 23 11.38 -16.85 -1.33
CA GLU A 23 11.45 -15.58 -2.09
C GLU A 23 10.24 -14.67 -1.82
N GLY A 24 9.12 -15.26 -1.38
CA GLY A 24 7.89 -14.55 -1.06
C GLY A 24 6.84 -14.67 -2.15
N THR A 25 5.90 -13.73 -2.19
CA THR A 25 4.75 -13.78 -3.10
C THR A 25 4.50 -12.42 -3.74
N ARG A 26 4.44 -12.40 -5.07
CA ARG A 26 4.04 -11.24 -5.88
C ARG A 26 2.62 -11.44 -6.39
N ILE A 27 1.79 -10.43 -6.16
CA ILE A 27 0.41 -10.37 -6.63
C ILE A 27 0.30 -9.17 -7.57
N LYS A 28 -0.36 -9.37 -8.72
CA LYS A 28 -0.73 -8.29 -9.64
C LYS A 28 -2.21 -8.41 -10.00
N ALA A 29 -2.92 -7.29 -9.93
CA ALA A 29 -4.29 -7.15 -10.38
C ALA A 29 -4.38 -5.87 -11.21
N ASP A 30 -4.78 -6.01 -12.46
CA ASP A 30 -5.00 -4.90 -13.38
C ASP A 30 -6.52 -4.70 -13.57
N PHE A 31 -6.97 -3.47 -13.72
CA PHE A 31 -8.39 -3.13 -13.92
C PHE A 31 -8.50 -2.15 -15.09
N GLN A 32 -9.46 -2.34 -16.00
CA GLN A 32 -9.68 -1.38 -17.07
C GLN A 32 -10.16 -0.05 -16.47
N TYR A 33 -9.45 1.05 -16.78
CA TYR A 33 -9.68 2.36 -16.16
C TYR A 33 -11.10 2.90 -16.41
N SER A 34 -11.67 2.66 -17.59
CA SER A 34 -12.99 3.15 -17.99
C SER A 34 -14.15 2.19 -17.68
N HIS A 35 -13.91 1.06 -17.02
CA HIS A 35 -14.95 0.06 -16.78
C HIS A 35 -15.91 0.49 -15.67
N ILE A 36 -17.22 0.29 -15.88
CA ILE A 36 -18.26 0.67 -14.91
C ILE A 36 -18.13 -0.08 -13.58
N ASP A 37 -17.71 -1.35 -13.64
CA ASP A 37 -17.54 -2.19 -12.45
C ASP A 37 -16.19 -1.99 -11.74
N ARG A 38 -15.36 -1.05 -12.19
CA ARG A 38 -14.11 -0.72 -11.50
C ARG A 38 -14.42 -0.03 -10.17
N LYS A 39 -14.31 -0.79 -9.09
CA LYS A 39 -14.46 -0.29 -7.71
C LYS A 39 -13.40 0.77 -7.39
N PRO A 40 -13.74 1.77 -6.55
CA PRO A 40 -12.76 2.75 -6.08
C PRO A 40 -11.66 2.05 -5.25
N LEU A 41 -10.45 2.61 -5.27
CA LEU A 41 -9.31 2.09 -4.52
C LEU A 41 -9.49 2.17 -2.99
N GLY A 42 -10.37 3.06 -2.52
CA GLY A 42 -10.60 3.32 -1.10
C GLY A 42 -9.53 4.22 -0.47
N ASP A 43 -9.49 4.26 0.87
CA ASP A 43 -8.51 5.05 1.62
C ASP A 43 -7.24 4.22 1.89
N ILE A 44 -6.30 4.28 0.95
CA ILE A 44 -5.01 3.60 1.08
C ILE A 44 -4.16 4.19 2.20
N GLY A 45 -4.28 5.50 2.46
CA GLY A 45 -3.54 6.15 3.55
C GLY A 45 -3.92 5.59 4.92
N GLN A 46 -5.22 5.47 5.19
CA GLN A 46 -5.70 4.82 6.42
C GLN A 46 -5.32 3.34 6.46
N THR A 47 -5.42 2.62 5.33
CA THR A 47 -5.01 1.22 5.25
C THR A 47 -3.53 1.04 5.65
N ILE A 48 -2.63 1.88 5.13
CA ILE A 48 -1.21 1.87 5.48
C ILE A 48 -1.00 2.14 6.97
N ILE A 49 -1.69 3.15 7.52
CA ILE A 49 -1.62 3.48 8.96
C ILE A 49 -2.07 2.28 9.80
N THR A 50 -3.19 1.63 9.45
CA THR A 50 -3.69 0.44 10.14
C THR A 50 -2.69 -0.71 10.11
N ILE A 51 -2.06 -0.98 8.97
CA ILE A 51 -1.02 -2.01 8.84
C ILE A 51 0.14 -1.71 9.79
N VAL A 52 0.62 -0.47 9.82
CA VAL A 52 1.76 -0.08 10.66
C VAL A 52 1.41 -0.13 12.15
N ILE A 53 0.22 0.29 12.56
CA ILE A 53 -0.23 0.20 13.95
C ILE A 53 -0.27 -1.26 14.41
N GLY A 54 -0.87 -2.13 13.60
CA GLY A 54 -1.01 -3.55 13.92
C GLY A 54 0.28 -4.35 13.80
N ASN A 55 1.23 -3.89 12.98
CA ASN A 55 2.46 -4.63 12.65
C ASN A 55 3.70 -3.72 12.64
N PRO A 56 4.08 -3.10 13.78
CA PRO A 56 5.13 -2.09 13.82
C PRO A 56 6.53 -2.61 13.45
N VAL A 57 6.75 -3.91 13.57
CA VAL A 57 8.03 -4.56 13.26
C VAL A 57 8.24 -4.70 11.75
N ILE A 58 7.17 -4.88 10.97
CA ILE A 58 7.26 -5.05 9.52
C ILE A 58 7.78 -3.77 8.87
N ASP A 59 8.64 -3.93 7.86
CA ASP A 59 9.03 -2.85 6.98
C ASP A 59 8.10 -2.79 5.78
N LEU A 60 7.42 -1.65 5.63
CA LEU A 60 6.45 -1.42 4.57
C LEU A 60 7.00 -0.38 3.59
N ILE A 61 6.97 -0.75 2.32
CA ILE A 61 7.24 0.17 1.21
C ILE A 61 5.94 0.32 0.42
N TYR A 62 5.47 1.55 0.30
CA TYR A 62 4.34 1.91 -0.54
C TYR A 62 4.81 2.78 -1.70
N MET A 63 4.31 2.50 -2.89
CA MET A 63 4.60 3.26 -4.10
C MET A 63 3.29 3.58 -4.81
N HIS A 64 3.05 4.85 -5.07
CA HIS A 64 1.92 5.32 -5.86
C HIS A 64 2.42 6.02 -7.12
N LYS A 65 1.86 5.65 -8.26
CA LYS A 65 2.13 6.28 -9.55
C LYS A 65 0.81 6.70 -10.18
N LYS A 66 0.69 7.98 -10.51
CA LYS A 66 -0.48 8.55 -11.19
C LYS A 66 0.01 9.51 -12.27
N ASN A 67 -0.33 9.22 -13.52
CA ASN A 67 0.20 9.92 -14.70
C ASN A 67 1.75 9.96 -14.64
N ASN A 68 2.35 11.15 -14.70
CA ASN A 68 3.80 11.35 -14.64
C ASN A 68 4.34 11.56 -13.22
N GLN A 69 3.47 11.51 -12.20
CA GLN A 69 3.85 11.76 -10.82
C GLN A 69 4.05 10.43 -10.07
N LYS A 70 5.00 10.43 -9.13
CA LYS A 70 5.35 9.28 -8.31
C LYS A 70 5.52 9.71 -6.86
N TYR A 71 4.91 8.97 -5.95
CA TYR A 71 5.10 9.09 -4.51
C TYR A 71 5.58 7.74 -3.95
N SER A 72 6.41 7.79 -2.91
CA SER A 72 6.85 6.59 -2.20
C SER A 72 7.02 6.86 -0.71
N LEU A 73 6.51 5.93 0.09
CA LEU A 73 6.74 5.87 1.53
C LEU A 73 7.59 4.63 1.84
N ASP A 74 8.58 4.80 2.72
CA ASP A 74 9.41 3.72 3.24
C ASP A 74 9.49 3.86 4.77
N THR A 75 8.87 2.94 5.50
CA THR A 75 8.79 3.02 6.97
C THR A 75 10.16 2.98 7.64
N ARG A 76 11.18 2.41 7.00
CA ARG A 76 12.55 2.36 7.56
C ARG A 76 13.15 3.75 7.72
N LYS A 77 12.84 4.66 6.78
CA LYS A 77 13.28 6.07 6.84
C LYS A 77 12.63 6.81 8.01
N ILE A 78 11.40 6.44 8.36
CA ILE A 78 10.67 7.02 9.50
C ILE A 78 11.21 6.44 10.82
N LYS A 79 11.39 5.10 10.89
CA LYS A 79 12.02 4.42 12.03
C LYS A 79 13.39 5.04 12.37
N ALA A 80 14.23 5.28 11.37
CA ALA A 80 15.55 5.90 11.56
C ALA A 80 15.48 7.30 12.21
N ARG A 81 14.40 8.08 11.96
CA ARG A 81 14.20 9.39 12.59
C ARG A 81 13.67 9.30 14.01
N LEU A 82 12.92 8.24 14.32
CA LEU A 82 12.31 7.99 15.64
C LEU A 82 13.31 7.42 16.66
N LYS A 83 14.47 6.92 16.22
CA LYS A 83 15.47 6.25 17.07
C LYS A 83 14.81 5.10 17.83
N GLU A 84 14.84 5.14 19.17
CA GLU A 84 14.25 4.13 20.05
C GLU A 84 12.72 4.21 20.15
N THR A 85 12.10 5.25 19.60
CA THR A 85 10.64 5.42 19.69
C THR A 85 9.95 4.46 18.70
N PRO A 86 9.00 3.60 19.16
CA PRO A 86 8.29 2.69 18.28
C PRO A 86 7.51 3.40 17.17
N LEU A 87 7.44 2.79 15.99
CA LEU A 87 6.74 3.36 14.84
C LEU A 87 5.22 3.52 15.05
N ASN A 88 4.62 2.65 15.87
CA ASN A 88 3.20 2.73 16.24
C ASN A 88 2.92 3.67 17.43
N SER A 89 3.92 4.39 17.94
CA SER A 89 3.72 5.45 18.93
C SER A 89 2.91 6.63 18.33
N PRO A 90 2.29 7.50 19.16
CA PRO A 90 1.62 8.71 18.67
C PRO A 90 2.52 9.58 17.77
N ALA A 91 3.80 9.70 18.11
CA ALA A 91 4.78 10.43 17.30
C ALA A 91 5.02 9.75 15.94
N GLY A 92 5.21 8.44 15.92
CA GLY A 92 5.42 7.68 14.68
C GLY A 92 4.22 7.71 13.75
N ILE A 93 3.00 7.52 14.28
CA ILE A 93 1.76 7.60 13.50
C ILE A 93 1.54 9.02 12.95
N ARG A 94 1.88 10.06 13.72
CA ARG A 94 1.85 11.43 13.23
C ARG A 94 2.81 11.64 12.05
N MET A 95 4.05 11.16 12.14
CA MET A 95 5.03 11.27 11.05
C MET A 95 4.57 10.53 9.79
N ILE A 96 4.01 9.33 9.92
CA ILE A 96 3.46 8.58 8.78
C ILE A 96 2.30 9.36 8.15
N ARG A 97 1.38 9.87 8.96
CA ARG A 97 0.24 10.65 8.46
C ARG A 97 0.70 11.93 7.74
N GLU A 98 1.69 12.62 8.28
CA GLU A 98 2.29 13.80 7.65
C GLU A 98 3.01 13.44 6.33
N ASP A 99 3.67 12.29 6.26
CA ASP A 99 4.32 11.85 5.02
C ASP A 99 3.29 11.46 3.95
N LEU A 100 2.24 10.72 4.32
CA LEU A 100 1.16 10.31 3.41
C LEU A 100 0.36 11.49 2.85
N LYS A 101 0.37 12.67 3.48
CA LYS A 101 -0.22 13.89 2.90
C LYS A 101 0.50 14.35 1.63
N LYS A 102 1.73 13.87 1.38
CA LYS A 102 2.48 14.12 0.15
C LYS A 102 2.09 13.16 -0.98
N ASP A 103 1.28 12.13 -0.68
CA ASP A 103 0.76 11.25 -1.72
C ASP A 103 -0.12 12.04 -2.70
N ILE A 104 -0.02 11.69 -3.96
CA ILE A 104 -0.72 12.34 -5.05
C ILE A 104 -2.10 11.68 -5.15
N LYS A 105 -3.15 12.36 -4.69
CA LYS A 105 -4.53 11.86 -4.82
C LYS A 105 -4.96 11.75 -6.28
#